data_AF-A0A1X7TF38-F1
#
_entry.id   AF-A0A1X7TF38-F1
#
_cell.length_a   1.000
_cell.length_b   1.000
_cell.length_c   1.000
_cell.angle_alpha   90.00
_cell.angle_beta   90.00
_cell.angle_gamma   90.00
#
_symmetry.space_group_name_H-M   'P 1'
#
loop_
_entity.id
_entity.type
_entity.pdbx_description
1 polymer ?
#
loop_
_entity_poly.entity_id
_entity_poly.type
_entity_poly.pdbx_seq_one_letter_code
_entity_poly.pdbx_strand_id
1 'polypeptide(L)'
;MANSPVFDHYNLPEADNTDAPLTNFKALCKHCKVKVSGSYKATSNFITHLKRKHPEIHKSLSKCSPATQAKVTEYTTALRKWHHNDDGQISLTQSIVSFIAKDLLPVSLVESGAFREVIEKAQPAYTMPSRKHLCTKLILCANIHQKMKLKFQEAHGVCLTIDLWSSRDMRSFIDITVHFIENFCLCC
;
A
#
# COMPACT_ATOMS: atom_id res chain seq x y z
N MET A 1 28.76 -7.77 -26.02
CA MET A 1 27.97 -6.81 -25.20
C MET A 1 26.69 -6.52 -25.95
N ALA A 2 25.51 -6.70 -25.34
CA ALA A 2 24.24 -6.51 -26.03
C ALA A 2 24.00 -5.01 -26.28
N ASN A 3 24.23 -4.55 -27.51
CA ASN A 3 23.94 -3.18 -27.88
C ASN A 3 22.43 -3.01 -28.08
N SER A 4 21.84 -2.08 -27.33
CA SER A 4 20.42 -1.74 -27.46
C SER A 4 20.14 -1.20 -28.87
N PRO A 5 19.03 -1.63 -29.54
CA PRO A 5 18.65 -1.15 -30.88
C PRO A 5 18.48 0.37 -30.99
N VAL A 6 18.31 1.05 -29.85
CA VAL A 6 18.24 2.51 -29.76
C VAL A 6 19.51 3.17 -30.29
N PHE A 7 20.68 2.54 -30.09
CA PHE A 7 21.97 3.11 -30.49
C PHE A 7 22.19 3.14 -32.00
N ASP A 8 21.44 2.35 -32.79
CA ASP A 8 21.52 2.35 -34.25
C ASP A 8 21.12 3.71 -34.86
N HIS A 9 20.38 4.52 -34.11
CA HIS A 9 19.97 5.86 -34.51
C HIS A 9 20.91 6.99 -34.02
N TYR A 10 22.04 6.64 -33.42
CA TYR A 10 23.02 7.59 -32.89
C TYR A 10 24.42 7.30 -33.43
N ASN A 11 25.22 8.35 -33.62
CA ASN A 11 26.64 8.23 -33.88
C ASN A 11 27.37 8.20 -32.53
N LEU A 12 27.79 6.99 -32.14
CA LEU A 12 28.58 6.75 -30.93
C LEU A 12 30.05 7.14 -31.18
N PRO A 13 30.75 7.72 -30.19
CA PRO A 13 32.19 7.94 -30.30
C PRO A 13 32.93 6.60 -30.32
N GLU A 14 33.97 6.49 -31.17
CA GLU A 14 34.85 5.32 -31.19
C GLU A 14 35.54 5.17 -29.83
N ALA A 15 35.67 3.93 -29.36
CA ALA A 15 36.36 3.64 -28.11
C ALA A 15 37.86 3.87 -28.32
N ASP A 16 38.38 4.99 -27.83
CA ASP A 16 39.82 5.22 -27.80
C ASP A 16 40.45 4.23 -26.82
N ASN A 17 41.50 3.52 -27.25
CA ASN A 17 42.17 2.46 -26.49
C ASN A 17 43.00 3.05 -25.34
N THR A 18 42.31 3.58 -24.33
CA THR A 18 42.89 3.96 -23.05
C THR A 18 42.00 3.39 -21.94
N ASP A 19 42.63 2.64 -21.03
CA ASP A 19 42.03 1.91 -19.90
C ASP A 19 41.39 2.85 -18.85
N ALA A 20 40.39 3.62 -19.25
CA ALA A 20 39.55 4.41 -18.36
C ALA A 20 38.08 4.12 -18.68
N PRO A 21 37.25 3.70 -17.70
CA PRO A 21 35.84 3.40 -17.94
C PRO A 21 35.07 4.70 -18.21
N LEU A 22 34.93 5.08 -19.49
CA LEU A 22 34.05 6.17 -19.90
C LEU A 22 32.59 5.75 -19.69
N THR A 23 32.09 6.04 -18.49
CA THR A 23 30.71 5.74 -18.06
C THR A 23 29.68 6.64 -18.74
N ASN A 24 30.06 7.82 -19.24
CA ASN A 24 29.17 8.79 -19.87
C ASN A 24 29.77 9.31 -21.18
N PHE A 25 28.95 9.39 -22.23
CA PHE A 25 29.32 9.92 -23.53
C PHE A 25 28.21 10.80 -24.11
N LYS A 26 28.58 11.57 -25.13
CA LYS A 26 27.63 12.35 -25.94
C LYS A 26 27.57 11.75 -27.33
N ALA A 27 26.37 11.42 -27.79
CA ALA A 27 26.17 10.90 -29.15
C ALA A 27 25.23 11.81 -29.95
N LEU A 28 25.49 11.87 -31.26
CA LEU A 28 24.73 12.69 -32.20
C LEU A 28 23.57 11.88 -32.77
N CYS A 29 22.35 12.41 -32.68
CA CYS A 29 21.19 11.81 -33.34
C CYS A 29 21.37 11.84 -34.87
N LYS A 30 21.20 10.70 -35.54
CA LYS A 30 21.33 10.61 -37.00
C LYS A 30 20.25 11.40 -37.76
N HIS A 31 19.10 11.64 -37.11
CA HIS A 31 17.88 12.21 -37.72
C HIS A 31 17.70 13.71 -37.52
N CYS A 32 18.17 14.27 -36.41
CA CYS A 32 18.09 15.73 -36.15
C CYS A 32 19.43 16.37 -35.79
N LYS A 33 20.52 15.61 -35.79
CA LYS A 33 21.88 16.07 -35.45
C LYS A 33 22.02 16.70 -34.05
N VAL A 34 21.02 16.56 -33.18
CA VAL A 34 21.10 17.01 -31.77
C VAL A 34 22.03 16.08 -30.99
N LYS A 35 22.91 16.66 -30.15
CA LYS A 35 23.76 15.94 -29.21
C LYS A 35 22.96 15.51 -27.98
N VAL A 36 23.00 14.23 -27.65
CA VAL A 36 22.34 13.65 -26.47
C VAL A 36 23.40 13.00 -25.58
N SER A 37 23.42 13.38 -24.30
CA SER A 37 24.31 12.80 -23.29
C SER A 37 23.69 11.54 -22.68
N GLY A 38 24.47 10.49 -22.48
CA GLY A 38 24.01 9.26 -21.85
C GLY A 38 25.15 8.30 -21.51
N SER A 39 24.80 7.07 -21.18
CA SER A 39 25.75 6.02 -20.79
C SER A 39 25.51 4.76 -21.63
N TYR A 40 26.53 3.92 -21.82
CA TYR A 40 26.38 2.63 -22.50
C TYR A 40 25.49 1.68 -21.68
N LYS A 41 25.39 1.91 -20.37
CA LYS A 41 24.55 1.12 -19.45
C LYS A 41 23.09 1.61 -19.37
N ALA A 42 22.76 2.79 -19.91
CA ALA A 42 21.44 3.39 -19.76
C ALA A 42 20.98 4.14 -21.02
N THR A 43 19.82 3.75 -21.56
CA THR A 43 19.28 4.27 -22.83
C THR A 43 18.18 5.31 -22.66
N SER A 44 17.77 5.64 -21.42
CA SER A 44 16.61 6.48 -21.11
C SER A 44 16.64 7.86 -21.78
N ASN A 45 17.80 8.50 -21.86
CA ASN A 45 17.96 9.82 -22.48
C ASN A 45 17.75 9.76 -24.01
N PHE A 46 18.27 8.71 -24.65
CA PHE A 46 18.13 8.48 -26.08
C PHE A 46 16.69 8.11 -26.45
N ILE A 47 16.04 7.24 -25.67
CA ILE A 47 14.62 6.90 -25.85
C ILE A 47 13.74 8.14 -25.68
N THR A 48 13.99 8.95 -24.65
CA THR A 48 13.22 10.19 -24.40
C THR A 48 13.39 11.19 -25.54
N HIS A 49 14.59 11.31 -26.10
CA HIS A 49 14.84 12.13 -27.28
C HIS A 49 14.04 11.64 -28.49
N LEU A 50 14.12 10.35 -28.83
CA LEU A 50 13.38 9.78 -29.96
C LEU A 50 11.88 9.94 -29.78
N LYS A 51 11.34 9.70 -28.58
CA LYS A 51 9.91 9.89 -28.28
C LYS A 51 9.45 11.34 -28.51
N ARG A 52 10.28 12.33 -28.20
CA ARG A 52 9.91 13.76 -28.27
C ARG A 52 10.16 14.40 -29.63
N LYS A 53 11.21 13.99 -30.35
CA LYS A 53 11.63 14.62 -31.62
C LYS A 53 11.40 13.72 -32.83
N HIS A 54 11.26 12.41 -32.64
CA HIS A 54 11.14 11.40 -33.71
C HIS A 54 10.11 10.31 -33.35
N PRO A 55 8.83 10.68 -33.14
CA PRO A 55 7.80 9.75 -32.66
C PRO A 55 7.60 8.54 -33.58
N GLU A 56 7.75 8.71 -34.89
CA GLU A 56 7.65 7.62 -35.88
C GLU A 56 8.76 6.56 -35.71
N ILE A 57 9.98 7.00 -35.35
CA ILE A 57 11.14 6.11 -35.13
C ILE A 57 11.02 5.40 -33.78
N HIS A 58 10.54 6.10 -32.76
CA HIS A 58 10.21 5.45 -31.48
C HIS A 58 9.13 4.37 -31.66
N LYS A 59 8.13 4.64 -32.52
CA LYS A 59 7.05 3.69 -32.83
C LYS A 59 7.56 2.47 -33.60
N SER A 60 8.50 2.64 -34.54
CA SER A 60 9.12 1.49 -35.25
C SER A 60 10.01 0.65 -34.33
N LEU A 61 10.77 1.26 -33.42
CA LEU A 61 11.57 0.56 -32.41
C LEU A 61 10.70 -0.28 -31.46
N SER A 62 9.49 0.19 -31.13
CA SER A 62 8.56 -0.58 -30.29
C SER A 62 7.94 -1.79 -31.00
N LYS A 63 7.91 -1.79 -32.35
CA LYS A 63 7.32 -2.87 -33.16
C LYS A 63 8.30 -4.02 -33.43
N CYS A 64 9.61 -3.79 -33.33
CA CYS A 64 10.62 -4.81 -33.58
C CYS A 64 11.22 -5.30 -32.25
N SER A 65 10.44 -6.06 -31.50
CA SER A 65 10.99 -6.90 -30.42
C SER A 65 11.09 -8.32 -30.98
N PRO A 66 12.27 -8.93 -31.14
CA PRO A 66 12.34 -10.39 -31.26
C PRO A 66 11.69 -10.96 -30.00
N ALA A 67 10.83 -11.98 -30.16
CA ALA A 67 10.05 -12.64 -29.12
C ALA A 67 10.72 -12.55 -27.74
N THR A 68 10.40 -11.48 -27.00
CA THR A 68 10.96 -11.28 -25.68
C THR A 68 10.30 -12.37 -24.84
N GLN A 69 11.11 -13.29 -24.34
CA GLN A 69 10.75 -14.20 -23.25
C GLN A 69 9.74 -13.50 -22.36
N ALA A 70 8.54 -14.09 -22.23
CA ALA A 70 7.46 -13.52 -21.46
C ALA A 70 8.06 -12.91 -20.20
N LYS A 71 8.02 -11.58 -20.09
CA LYS A 71 8.33 -10.94 -18.80
C LYS A 71 7.44 -11.67 -17.84
N VAL A 72 8.03 -12.29 -16.85
CA VAL A 72 7.28 -13.07 -15.89
C VAL A 72 6.53 -12.07 -15.01
N THR A 73 5.45 -11.52 -15.56
CA THR A 73 4.59 -10.52 -14.94
C THR A 73 3.58 -11.18 -14.02
N GLU A 74 3.44 -12.50 -14.10
CA GLU A 74 2.54 -13.27 -13.26
C GLU A 74 3.04 -13.36 -11.81
N TYR A 75 4.36 -13.46 -11.56
CA TYR A 75 4.90 -13.37 -10.18
C TYR A 75 4.97 -11.95 -9.63
N THR A 76 5.10 -10.91 -10.47
CA THR A 76 5.22 -9.53 -9.98
C THR A 76 3.87 -8.89 -9.65
N THR A 77 2.78 -9.32 -10.29
CA THR A 77 1.43 -8.88 -9.93
C THR A 77 0.97 -9.50 -8.62
N ALA A 78 1.37 -10.75 -8.33
CA ALA A 78 1.06 -11.44 -7.07
C ALA A 78 1.70 -10.82 -5.81
N LEU A 79 2.67 -9.91 -5.96
CA LEU A 79 3.38 -9.27 -4.84
C LEU A 79 3.01 -7.79 -4.62
N ARG A 80 2.08 -7.24 -5.41
CA ARG A 80 1.69 -5.84 -5.21
C ARG A 80 0.80 -5.72 -3.97
N LYS A 81 1.26 -4.96 -2.97
CA LYS A 81 0.42 -4.58 -1.84
C LYS A 81 -0.86 -3.88 -2.33
N TRP A 82 -1.99 -4.23 -1.73
CA TRP A 82 -3.27 -3.59 -1.99
C TRP A 82 -3.21 -2.10 -1.67
N HIS A 83 -3.92 -1.33 -2.47
CA HIS A 83 -4.13 0.08 -2.19
C HIS A 83 -5.11 0.24 -1.01
N HIS A 84 -5.07 1.36 -0.29
CA HIS A 84 -5.96 1.58 0.86
C HIS A 84 -7.45 1.60 0.49
N ASN A 85 -7.77 1.92 -0.78
CA ASN A 85 -9.13 1.90 -1.33
C ASN A 85 -9.49 0.57 -2.03
N ASP A 86 -8.62 -0.44 -1.94
CA ASP A 86 -8.91 -1.76 -2.49
C ASP A 86 -9.99 -2.46 -1.64
N ASP A 87 -10.97 -3.09 -2.29
CA ASP A 87 -12.07 -3.75 -1.59
C ASP A 87 -11.58 -4.89 -0.68
N GLY A 88 -10.52 -5.61 -1.08
CA GLY A 88 -9.88 -6.63 -0.27
C GLY A 88 -9.22 -6.04 0.98
N GLN A 89 -8.52 -4.90 0.83
CA GLN A 89 -7.89 -4.20 1.94
C GLN A 89 -8.93 -3.70 2.95
N ILE A 90 -10.04 -3.12 2.46
CA ILE A 90 -11.12 -2.60 3.31
C ILE A 90 -11.83 -3.74 4.03
N SER A 91 -12.27 -4.77 3.31
CA SER A 91 -13.05 -5.89 3.85
C SER A 91 -12.27 -6.72 4.88
N LEU A 92 -10.99 -7.02 4.62
CA LEU A 92 -10.15 -7.73 5.58
C LEU A 92 -9.87 -6.87 6.82
N THR A 93 -9.64 -5.57 6.64
CA THR A 93 -9.48 -4.64 7.78
C THR A 93 -10.73 -4.58 8.65
N GLN A 94 -11.92 -4.49 8.05
CA GLN A 94 -13.19 -4.50 8.78
C GLN A 94 -13.39 -5.82 9.53
N SER A 95 -13.02 -6.94 8.93
CA SER A 95 -13.10 -8.26 9.57
C SER A 95 -12.17 -8.36 10.78
N ILE A 96 -10.93 -7.89 10.67
CA ILE A 96 -9.98 -7.84 11.80
C ILE A 96 -10.49 -6.92 12.92
N VAL A 97 -11.02 -5.74 12.57
CA VAL A 97 -11.63 -4.82 13.56
C VAL A 97 -12.82 -5.48 14.26
N SER A 98 -13.69 -6.14 13.50
CA SER A 98 -14.84 -6.84 14.09
C SER A 98 -14.41 -8.01 14.98
N PHE A 99 -13.37 -8.74 14.61
CA PHE A 99 -12.81 -9.83 15.41
C PHE A 99 -12.29 -9.29 16.75
N ILE A 100 -11.45 -8.25 16.71
CA ILE A 100 -10.93 -7.60 17.92
C ILE A 100 -12.07 -7.11 18.82
N ALA A 101 -13.10 -6.49 18.24
CA ALA A 101 -14.23 -5.95 19.00
C ALA A 101 -15.13 -7.04 19.60
N LYS A 102 -15.47 -8.08 18.84
CA LYS A 102 -16.36 -9.16 19.29
C LYS A 102 -15.72 -10.03 20.37
N ASP A 103 -14.42 -10.26 20.25
CA ASP A 103 -13.68 -11.14 21.16
C ASP A 103 -12.99 -10.36 22.28
N LEU A 104 -13.28 -9.04 22.39
CA LEU A 104 -12.72 -8.13 23.40
C LEU A 104 -11.19 -8.17 23.47
N LEU A 105 -10.53 -8.32 22.32
CA LEU A 105 -9.08 -8.41 22.24
C LEU A 105 -8.45 -7.02 22.32
N PRO A 106 -7.21 -6.92 22.82
CA PRO A 106 -6.52 -5.64 22.85
C PRO A 106 -6.22 -5.17 21.43
N VAL A 107 -6.46 -3.88 21.15
CA VAL A 107 -6.18 -3.27 19.84
C VAL A 107 -4.69 -3.34 19.47
N SER A 108 -3.80 -3.54 20.44
CA SER A 108 -2.37 -3.81 20.21
C SER A 108 -2.10 -5.09 19.43
N LEU A 109 -3.08 -5.99 19.26
CA LEU A 109 -2.95 -7.22 18.48
C LEU A 109 -2.45 -6.95 17.05
N VAL A 110 -2.88 -5.84 16.43
CA VAL A 110 -2.43 -5.46 15.07
C VAL A 110 -0.95 -5.08 14.98
N GLU A 111 -0.26 -4.96 16.11
CA GLU A 111 1.18 -4.72 16.20
C GLU A 111 1.96 -5.96 16.66
N SER A 112 1.27 -7.06 17.01
CA SER A 112 1.91 -8.33 17.33
C SER A 112 2.65 -8.89 16.11
N GLY A 113 3.95 -9.19 16.26
CA GLY A 113 4.77 -9.77 15.21
C GLY A 113 4.23 -11.11 14.72
N ALA A 114 3.87 -12.01 15.65
CA ALA A 114 3.32 -13.32 15.32
C ALA A 114 1.97 -13.21 14.58
N PHE A 115 1.10 -12.29 15.01
CA PHE A 115 -0.17 -12.08 14.32
C PHE A 115 0.04 -11.54 12.89
N ARG A 116 0.96 -10.57 12.72
CA ARG A 116 1.31 -10.04 11.40
C ARG A 116 1.88 -11.11 10.49
N GLU A 117 2.73 -11.99 11.01
CA GLU A 117 3.30 -13.09 10.23
C GLU A 117 2.21 -14.05 9.73
N VAL A 118 1.23 -14.39 10.58
CA VAL A 118 0.08 -15.21 10.17
C VAL A 118 -0.70 -14.54 9.05
N ILE A 119 -1.01 -13.24 9.19
CA ILE A 119 -1.77 -12.50 8.19
C ILE A 119 -0.98 -12.31 6.89
N GLU A 120 0.33 -12.09 6.97
CA GLU A 120 1.20 -11.96 5.79
C GLU A 120 1.30 -13.28 5.02
N LYS A 121 1.38 -14.43 5.72
CA LYS A 121 1.34 -15.75 5.08
C LYS A 121 -0.03 -16.04 4.46
N ALA A 122 -1.11 -15.65 5.12
CA ALA A 122 -2.47 -15.88 4.63
C ALA A 122 -2.85 -14.95 3.46
N GLN A 123 -2.43 -13.69 3.51
CA GLN A 123 -2.71 -12.68 2.50
C GLN A 123 -1.52 -11.70 2.33
N PRO A 124 -0.53 -12.04 1.48
CA PRO A 124 0.67 -11.22 1.29
C PRO A 124 0.39 -9.83 0.73
N ALA A 125 -0.69 -9.63 -0.03
CA ALA A 125 -1.05 -8.33 -0.58
C ALA A 125 -1.60 -7.36 0.47
N TYR A 126 -2.05 -7.86 1.63
CA TYR A 126 -2.63 -7.02 2.68
C TYR A 126 -1.56 -6.18 3.39
N THR A 127 -1.94 -4.96 3.78
CA THR A 127 -1.13 -4.10 4.63
C THR A 127 -1.84 -3.88 5.97
N MET A 128 -1.24 -4.37 7.05
CA MET A 128 -1.80 -4.22 8.39
C MET A 128 -1.83 -2.73 8.81
N PRO A 129 -2.99 -2.19 9.22
CA PRO A 129 -3.07 -0.83 9.75
C PRO A 129 -2.36 -0.69 11.10
N SER A 130 -1.96 0.53 11.44
CA SER A 130 -1.40 0.83 12.76
C SER A 130 -2.49 0.87 13.83
N ARG A 131 -2.12 0.61 15.10
CA ARG A 131 -3.04 0.77 16.24
C ARG A 131 -3.67 2.16 16.27
N LYS A 132 -2.86 3.20 16.01
CA LYS A 132 -3.34 4.60 15.96
C LYS A 132 -4.43 4.77 14.89
N HIS A 133 -4.25 4.21 13.70
CA HIS A 133 -5.26 4.29 12.65
C HIS A 133 -6.55 3.55 13.04
N LEU A 134 -6.42 2.35 13.63
CA LEU A 134 -7.57 1.61 14.15
C LEU A 134 -8.38 2.43 15.16
N CYS A 135 -7.71 2.95 16.20
CA CYS A 135 -8.38 3.68 17.27
C CYS A 135 -9.01 5.01 16.79
N THR A 136 -8.35 5.73 15.89
CA THR A 136 -8.77 7.09 15.52
C THR A 136 -9.76 7.14 14.36
N LYS A 137 -9.78 6.12 13.49
CA LYS A 137 -10.61 6.12 12.28
C LYS A 137 -11.58 4.95 12.26
N LEU A 138 -11.12 3.73 12.52
CA LEU A 138 -11.94 2.53 12.25
C LEU A 138 -12.93 2.22 13.38
N ILE A 139 -12.51 2.33 14.64
CA ILE A 139 -13.38 2.05 15.80
C ILE A 139 -14.48 3.12 15.95
N LEU A 140 -14.17 4.38 15.64
CA LEU A 140 -15.12 5.49 15.67
C LEU A 140 -16.16 5.45 14.53
N CYS A 141 -15.85 4.82 13.40
CA CYS A 141 -16.74 4.77 12.23
C CYS A 141 -17.82 3.69 12.30
N ALA A 142 -17.83 2.81 13.32
CA ALA A 142 -18.71 1.65 13.34
C ALA A 142 -20.20 1.95 13.64
N ASN A 143 -20.64 3.21 13.65
CA ASN A 143 -22.00 3.65 14.06
C ASN A 143 -22.46 3.05 15.40
N ILE A 144 -21.52 2.58 16.24
CA ILE A 144 -21.82 1.93 17.52
C ILE A 144 -22.55 2.91 18.42
N HIS A 145 -22.14 4.18 18.43
CA HIS A 145 -22.81 5.21 19.20
C HIS A 145 -24.29 5.35 18.82
N GLN A 146 -24.61 5.43 17.53
CA GLN A 146 -25.99 5.51 17.05
C GLN A 146 -26.80 4.25 17.42
N LYS A 147 -26.21 3.05 17.24
CA LYS A 147 -26.84 1.77 17.59
C LYS A 147 -27.11 1.65 19.09
N MET A 148 -26.12 1.99 19.93
CA MET A 148 -26.27 1.95 21.38
C MET A 148 -27.26 3.00 21.87
N LYS A 149 -27.27 4.19 21.25
CA LYS A 149 -28.27 5.22 21.53
C LYS A 149 -29.70 4.70 21.29
N LEU A 150 -29.93 4.01 20.18
CA LEU A 150 -31.24 3.39 19.90
C LEU A 150 -31.59 2.33 20.95
N LYS A 151 -30.66 1.42 21.28
CA LYS A 151 -30.87 0.43 22.35
C LYS A 151 -31.19 1.06 23.70
N PHE A 152 -30.52 2.16 24.06
CA PHE A 152 -30.80 2.88 25.30
C PHE A 152 -32.15 3.62 25.28
N GLN A 153 -32.61 4.06 24.12
CA GLN A 153 -33.94 4.67 23.96
C GLN A 153 -35.07 3.64 24.09
N GLU A 154 -34.82 2.39 23.68
CA GLU A 154 -35.78 1.28 23.76
C GLU A 154 -35.77 0.58 25.13
N ALA A 155 -34.70 0.71 25.91
CA ALA A 155 -34.58 0.09 27.22
C ALA A 155 -35.63 0.63 28.20
N HIS A 156 -36.32 -0.27 28.91
CA HIS A 156 -37.33 0.10 29.90
C HIS A 156 -36.73 0.85 31.11
N GLY A 157 -35.48 0.56 31.42
CA GLY A 157 -34.71 1.21 32.46
C GLY A 157 -33.23 0.90 32.31
N VAL A 158 -32.39 1.78 32.87
CA VAL A 158 -30.94 1.63 32.90
C VAL A 158 -30.41 1.78 34.33
N CYS A 159 -29.32 1.10 34.65
CA CYS A 159 -28.57 1.25 35.89
C CYS A 159 -27.17 1.75 35.56
N LEU A 160 -26.69 2.75 36.29
CA LEU A 160 -25.33 3.29 36.12
C LEU A 160 -24.46 2.82 37.29
N THR A 161 -23.31 2.26 36.97
CA THR A 161 -22.25 1.97 37.95
C THR A 161 -21.07 2.89 37.65
N ILE A 162 -20.60 3.60 38.68
CA ILE A 162 -19.45 4.50 38.58
C ILE A 162 -18.31 3.87 39.35
N ASP A 163 -17.17 3.68 38.69
CA ASP A 163 -15.92 3.27 39.31
C ASP A 163 -14.93 4.43 39.29
N LEU A 164 -14.27 4.67 40.44
CA LEU A 164 -13.37 5.79 40.67
C LEU A 164 -12.08 5.25 41.27
N TRP A 165 -10.97 5.43 40.56
CA TRP A 165 -9.67 4.99 41.04
C TRP A 165 -8.58 6.00 40.68
N SER A 166 -7.46 5.95 41.39
CA SER A 166 -6.26 6.71 41.07
C SER A 166 -5.12 5.78 40.68
N SER A 167 -4.38 6.19 39.67
CA SER A 167 -3.12 5.55 39.27
C SER A 167 -1.99 5.85 40.25
N ARG A 168 -0.88 5.12 40.11
CA ARG A 168 0.32 5.29 40.94
C ARG A 168 0.99 6.67 40.76
N ASP A 169 0.78 7.34 39.63
CA ASP A 169 1.22 8.71 39.36
C ASP A 169 0.15 9.75 39.76
N MET A 170 -0.78 9.38 40.65
CA MET A 170 -1.84 10.22 41.20
C MET A 170 -2.80 10.84 40.17
N ARG A 171 -2.94 10.22 38.99
CA ARG A 171 -4.02 10.57 38.06
C ARG A 171 -5.29 9.83 38.45
N SER A 172 -6.36 10.57 38.66
CA SER A 172 -7.69 10.02 38.91
C SER A 172 -8.40 9.67 37.62
N PHE A 173 -9.09 8.54 37.62
CA PHE A 173 -9.91 8.04 36.53
C PHE A 173 -11.34 7.85 37.04
N ILE A 174 -12.28 8.03 36.13
CA ILE A 174 -13.68 7.72 36.33
C ILE A 174 -14.12 6.82 35.18
N ASP A 175 -14.72 5.69 35.51
CA ASP A 175 -15.45 4.86 34.57
C ASP A 175 -16.94 4.91 34.89
N ILE A 176 -17.75 4.94 33.84
CA ILE A 176 -19.20 4.91 33.95
C ILE A 176 -19.68 3.79 33.05
N THR A 177 -20.17 2.72 33.67
CA THR A 177 -20.77 1.59 32.95
C THR A 177 -22.29 1.67 33.05
N VAL A 178 -22.98 1.47 31.92
CA VAL A 178 -24.44 1.44 31.81
C VAL A 178 -24.90 0.00 31.64
N HIS A 179 -25.78 -0.47 32.54
CA HIS A 179 -26.42 -1.78 32.48
C HIS A 179 -27.88 -1.63 32.10
N PHE A 180 -28.38 -2.46 31.19
CA PHE A 180 -29.78 -2.49 30.78
C PHE A 180 -30.18 -3.91 30.39
N ILE A 181 -31.49 -4.19 30.39
CA ILE A 181 -32.05 -5.49 29.98
C ILE A 181 -32.78 -5.30 28.66
N GLU A 182 -32.47 -6.15 27.69
CA GLU A 182 -33.13 -6.20 26.37
C GLU A 182 -34.15 -7.36 26.37
N ASN A 183 -35.32 -7.16 25.76
CA ASN A 183 -36.39 -8.17 25.64
C ASN A 183 -36.87 -8.78 26.97
N PHE A 184 -37.12 -7.93 27.97
CA PHE A 184 -37.69 -8.39 29.24
C PHE A 184 -39.16 -8.83 29.07
N CYS A 185 -39.42 -10.12 29.24
CA CYS A 185 -40.75 -10.66 29.38
C CYS A 185 -40.82 -11.44 30.69
N LEU A 186 -41.63 -10.98 31.64
CA LEU A 186 -42.02 -11.84 32.76
C LEU A 186 -42.99 -12.88 32.20
N CYS A 187 -42.54 -14.13 32.11
CA CYS A 187 -43.47 -15.24 31.93
C CYS A 187 -44.21 -15.43 33.25
N CYS A 188 -45.44 -14.94 33.31
CA CYS A 188 -46.39 -15.21 34.39
C CYS A 188 -47.17 -16.50 34.09
#